data_AF-A0A941I7A1-F1
#
_entry.id   AF-A0A941I7A1-F1
#
_cell.length_a   1.000
_cell.length_b   1.000
_cell.length_c   1.000
_cell.angle_alpha   90.00
_cell.angle_beta   90.00
_cell.angle_gamma   90.00
#
_symmetry.space_group_name_H-M   'P 1'
#
loop_
_entity.id
_entity.type
_entity.pdbx_description
1 polymer ?
#
loop_
_entity_poly.entity_id
_entity_poly.type
_entity_poly.pdbx_seq_one_letter_code
_entity_poly.pdbx_strand_id
1 'polypeptide(L)'
;MVNRVYENQKITLKFSKKEIKKAGQSIRHGCEGEERKDAIEKIQNFRELHLYPLMLIKNHIDKATKRVSQRATVARRLKMLSTIINKLERPTLDGVVENTIDITRMHDIGGCRSIVADIKQLKELLGYLEKSRSIHRIIRTYDYLSPKDSGYGGVHLVYSCFSGVEEESEWKNTKIEVQLRTELQHAWATSLEIIDTLEGFNLKTSMDGHDEWRQFFKVAGILVAQSEGAISLDLIELSNKIEELQALEERLQVRQRLAKYNVAMQLTTNDAKTNKRKSLPDDLYLVRLYRVDSAKFKGIVTPYRRVNKDEALKKLAESESSTDVVAAVLVAAKDVKNLKKAYPNYLGSTRVFRDFLMRFV
;
A
#
# COMPACT_ATOMS: atom_id res chain seq x y z
N MET A 1 -31.04 8.21 3.92
CA MET A 1 -29.83 9.06 3.65
C MET A 1 -28.54 8.23 3.48
N VAL A 2 -28.34 7.15 4.25
CA VAL A 2 -27.16 6.24 4.16
C VAL A 2 -27.04 5.50 2.82
N ASN A 3 -28.14 5.07 2.19
CA ASN A 3 -28.11 4.35 0.89
C ASN A 3 -27.60 5.20 -0.30
N ARG A 4 -28.00 6.48 -0.42
CA ARG A 4 -27.53 7.36 -1.51
C ARG A 4 -26.03 7.63 -1.47
N VAL A 5 -25.43 7.58 -0.27
CA VAL A 5 -23.99 7.77 -0.08
C VAL A 5 -23.24 6.60 -0.73
N TYR A 6 -23.71 5.37 -0.55
CA TYR A 6 -23.11 4.15 -1.11
C TYR A 6 -23.30 4.03 -2.63
N GLU A 7 -24.47 4.37 -3.16
CA GLU A 7 -24.77 4.37 -4.61
C GLU A 7 -23.71 5.13 -5.41
N ASN A 8 -23.37 6.34 -4.97
CA ASN A 8 -22.40 7.18 -5.67
C ASN A 8 -20.96 6.62 -5.65
N GLN A 9 -20.66 5.51 -4.97
CA GLN A 9 -19.35 4.83 -5.04
C GLN A 9 -19.35 3.54 -5.85
N LYS A 10 -20.51 2.98 -6.16
CA LYS A 10 -20.62 1.77 -6.98
C LYS A 10 -20.10 2.05 -8.39
N ILE A 11 -19.28 1.15 -8.89
CA ILE A 11 -18.83 1.11 -10.28
C ILE A 11 -19.30 -0.24 -10.80
N THR A 12 -20.06 -0.24 -11.88
CA THR A 12 -20.57 -1.47 -12.50
C THR A 12 -19.45 -2.22 -13.20
N LEU A 13 -19.49 -3.54 -13.14
CA LEU A 13 -18.56 -4.40 -13.83
C LEU A 13 -19.03 -4.54 -15.29
N LYS A 14 -18.35 -3.84 -16.20
CA LYS A 14 -18.70 -3.83 -17.62
C LYS A 14 -18.38 -5.15 -18.33
N PHE A 15 -17.43 -5.91 -17.78
CA PHE A 15 -16.90 -7.13 -18.38
C PHE A 15 -17.05 -8.32 -17.43
N SER A 16 -17.42 -9.48 -17.94
CA SER A 16 -17.57 -10.68 -17.10
C SER A 16 -16.23 -11.05 -16.42
N LYS A 17 -16.31 -11.72 -15.26
CA LYS A 17 -15.11 -12.26 -14.58
C LYS A 17 -14.29 -13.18 -15.50
N LYS A 18 -14.93 -13.86 -16.45
CA LYS A 18 -14.26 -14.71 -17.45
C LYS A 18 -13.44 -13.87 -18.44
N GLU A 19 -13.97 -12.74 -18.91
CA GLU A 19 -13.25 -11.81 -19.78
C GLU A 19 -12.08 -11.15 -19.06
N ILE A 20 -12.28 -10.72 -17.81
CA ILE A 20 -11.21 -10.15 -16.97
C ILE A 20 -10.09 -11.17 -16.75
N LYS A 21 -10.44 -12.43 -16.45
CA LYS A 21 -9.47 -13.51 -16.31
C LYS A 21 -8.67 -13.71 -17.60
N LYS A 22 -9.33 -13.73 -18.77
CA LYS A 22 -8.67 -13.84 -20.07
C LYS A 22 -7.76 -12.65 -20.35
N ALA A 23 -8.19 -11.42 -20.06
CA ALA A 23 -7.35 -10.23 -20.19
C ALA A 23 -6.06 -10.34 -19.35
N GLY A 24 -6.17 -10.81 -18.10
CA GLY A 24 -5.00 -11.08 -17.26
C GLY A 24 -4.09 -12.19 -17.81
N GLN A 25 -4.63 -13.17 -18.53
CA GLN A 25 -3.85 -14.20 -19.24
C GLN A 25 -3.16 -13.64 -20.48
N SER A 26 -3.86 -12.86 -21.32
CA SER A 26 -3.26 -12.21 -22.50
C SER A 26 -2.07 -11.32 -22.11
N ILE A 27 -2.21 -10.50 -21.07
CA ILE A 27 -1.10 -9.65 -20.58
C ILE A 27 0.11 -10.49 -20.16
N ARG A 28 -0.12 -11.57 -19.41
CA ARG A 28 0.96 -12.49 -18.99
C ARG A 28 1.67 -13.15 -20.18
N HIS A 29 0.94 -13.49 -21.23
CA HIS A 29 1.52 -14.08 -22.45
C HIS A 29 2.08 -13.03 -23.42
N GLY A 30 2.23 -11.77 -22.98
CA GLY A 30 2.89 -10.74 -23.77
C GLY A 30 2.05 -10.18 -24.91
N CYS A 31 0.72 -10.09 -24.77
CA CYS A 31 -0.11 -9.43 -25.78
C CYS A 31 0.33 -7.97 -26.02
N GLU A 32 0.27 -7.53 -27.27
CA GLU A 32 0.68 -6.19 -27.71
C GLU A 32 -0.45 -5.46 -28.47
N GLY A 33 -0.18 -4.22 -28.89
CA GLY A 33 -1.09 -3.46 -29.74
C GLY A 33 -2.50 -3.29 -29.16
N GLU A 34 -3.52 -3.53 -29.99
CA GLU A 34 -4.92 -3.33 -29.61
C GLU A 34 -5.42 -4.36 -28.59
N GLU A 35 -4.94 -5.61 -28.66
CA GLU A 35 -5.28 -6.64 -27.66
C GLU A 35 -4.82 -6.22 -26.26
N ARG A 36 -3.62 -5.64 -26.18
CA ARG A 36 -3.10 -5.12 -24.90
C ARG A 36 -3.96 -3.98 -24.35
N LYS A 37 -4.43 -3.06 -25.19
CA LYS A 37 -5.29 -1.95 -24.76
C LYS A 37 -6.62 -2.45 -24.23
N ASP A 38 -7.28 -3.36 -24.96
CA ASP A 38 -8.53 -4.00 -24.54
C ASP A 38 -8.36 -4.77 -23.21
N ALA A 39 -7.26 -5.53 -23.07
CA ALA A 39 -6.95 -6.23 -21.84
C ALA A 39 -6.73 -5.26 -20.66
N ILE A 40 -6.02 -4.15 -20.88
CA ILE A 40 -5.82 -3.10 -19.88
C ILE A 40 -7.14 -2.44 -19.48
N GLU A 41 -8.05 -2.16 -20.42
CA GLU A 41 -9.37 -1.58 -20.13
C GLU A 41 -10.19 -2.51 -19.21
N LYS A 42 -10.22 -3.81 -19.52
CA LYS A 42 -10.90 -4.83 -18.70
C LYS A 42 -10.33 -4.89 -17.28
N ILE A 43 -9.00 -4.91 -17.17
CA ILE A 43 -8.29 -4.90 -15.88
C ILE A 43 -8.59 -3.60 -15.11
N GLN A 44 -8.61 -2.46 -15.78
CA GLN A 44 -8.88 -1.17 -15.18
C GLN A 44 -10.32 -1.09 -14.63
N ASN A 45 -11.33 -1.53 -15.38
CA ASN A 45 -12.71 -1.58 -14.88
C ASN A 45 -12.84 -2.52 -13.66
N PHE A 46 -12.16 -3.69 -13.68
CA PHE A 46 -12.12 -4.58 -12.52
C PHE A 46 -11.43 -3.93 -11.31
N ARG A 47 -10.34 -3.19 -11.53
CA ARG A 47 -9.66 -2.42 -10.47
C ARG A 47 -10.58 -1.34 -9.88
N GLU A 48 -11.29 -0.61 -10.71
CA GLU A 48 -12.21 0.46 -10.29
C GLU A 48 -13.40 -0.06 -9.48
N LEU A 49 -13.94 -1.23 -9.84
CA LEU A 49 -14.97 -1.96 -9.07
C LEU A 49 -14.63 -2.06 -7.58
N HIS A 50 -13.34 -2.19 -7.24
CA HIS A 50 -12.88 -2.36 -5.87
C HIS A 50 -13.07 -1.11 -4.99
N LEU A 51 -13.34 0.08 -5.55
CA LEU A 51 -13.56 1.30 -4.75
C LEU A 51 -14.68 1.13 -3.72
N TYR A 52 -15.78 0.48 -4.11
CA TYR A 52 -16.93 0.29 -3.24
C TYR A 52 -16.64 -0.72 -2.10
N PRO A 53 -16.19 -1.96 -2.36
CA PRO A 53 -15.76 -2.90 -1.32
C PRO A 53 -14.68 -2.32 -0.40
N LEU A 54 -13.71 -1.60 -0.97
CA LEU A 54 -12.62 -0.97 -0.22
C LEU A 54 -13.12 0.04 0.82
N MET A 55 -14.13 0.83 0.47
CA MET A 55 -14.77 1.74 1.42
C MET A 55 -15.50 0.99 2.54
N LEU A 56 -16.24 -0.08 2.21
CA LEU A 56 -16.96 -0.87 3.22
C LEU A 56 -15.99 -1.50 4.22
N ILE A 57 -14.93 -2.12 3.71
CA ILE A 57 -13.86 -2.67 4.55
C ILE A 57 -13.20 -1.56 5.36
N LYS A 58 -12.80 -0.44 4.75
CA LYS A 58 -12.20 0.67 5.50
C LYS A 58 -13.10 1.15 6.64
N ASN A 59 -14.40 1.27 6.43
CA ASN A 59 -15.34 1.68 7.48
C ASN A 59 -15.49 0.62 8.57
N HIS A 60 -15.45 -0.66 8.21
CA HIS A 60 -15.42 -1.75 9.16
C HIS A 60 -14.16 -1.71 10.02
N ILE A 61 -12.98 -1.58 9.39
CA ILE A 61 -11.68 -1.51 10.07
C ILE A 61 -11.59 -0.24 10.93
N ASP A 62 -11.97 0.93 10.42
CA ASP A 62 -11.94 2.20 11.17
C ASP A 62 -12.77 2.15 12.46
N LYS A 63 -13.94 1.48 12.42
CA LYS A 63 -14.75 1.25 13.63
C LYS A 63 -14.04 0.36 14.65
N ALA A 64 -13.37 -0.70 14.20
CA ALA A 64 -12.61 -1.59 15.08
C ALA A 64 -11.36 -0.88 15.64
N THR A 65 -10.60 -0.19 14.79
CA THR A 65 -9.41 0.58 15.16
C THR A 65 -9.73 1.64 16.23
N LYS A 66 -10.86 2.33 16.13
CA LYS A 66 -11.29 3.33 17.12
C LYS A 66 -11.60 2.76 18.50
N ARG A 67 -11.85 1.44 18.63
CA ARG A 67 -11.98 0.78 19.94
C ARG A 67 -10.63 0.61 20.64
N VAL A 68 -9.55 0.59 19.87
CA VAL A 68 -8.17 0.43 20.35
C VAL A 68 -7.50 1.79 20.53
N SER A 69 -7.60 2.68 19.53
CA SER A 69 -6.94 3.99 19.56
C SER A 69 -7.63 5.02 18.68
N GLN A 70 -7.92 6.19 19.26
CA GLN A 70 -8.43 7.35 18.53
C GLN A 70 -7.35 8.08 17.70
N ARG A 71 -6.06 7.78 17.96
CA ARG A 71 -4.91 8.38 17.28
C ARG A 71 -4.36 7.52 16.12
N ALA A 72 -4.84 6.30 16.01
CA ALA A 72 -4.49 5.40 14.92
C ALA A 72 -4.99 5.94 13.58
N THR A 73 -4.27 5.61 12.51
CA THR A 73 -4.57 6.07 11.16
C THR A 73 -5.07 4.90 10.33
N VAL A 74 -6.25 5.05 9.75
CA VAL A 74 -6.79 4.11 8.76
C VAL A 74 -6.86 4.79 7.41
N ALA A 75 -6.28 4.14 6.41
CA ALA A 75 -6.29 4.62 5.03
C ALA A 75 -6.60 3.48 4.07
N ARG A 76 -7.01 3.85 2.86
CA ARG A 76 -7.28 2.90 1.78
C ARG A 76 -6.75 3.40 0.45
N ARG A 77 -6.28 2.47 -0.39
CA ARG A 77 -5.81 2.75 -1.75
C ARG A 77 -6.25 1.68 -2.73
N LEU A 78 -6.35 2.08 -4.00
CA LEU A 78 -6.26 1.13 -5.10
C LEU A 78 -4.78 0.84 -5.38
N LYS A 79 -4.47 -0.41 -5.74
CA LYS A 79 -3.16 -0.77 -6.29
C LYS A 79 -2.94 -0.02 -7.61
N MET A 80 -1.69 0.37 -7.92
CA MET A 80 -1.37 1.09 -9.17
C MET A 80 -1.51 0.14 -10.36
N LEU A 81 -2.07 0.61 -11.48
CA LEU A 81 -2.29 -0.24 -12.66
C LEU A 81 -0.98 -0.86 -13.15
N SER A 82 0.08 -0.06 -13.26
CA SER A 82 1.43 -0.51 -13.63
C SER A 82 1.93 -1.66 -12.75
N THR A 83 1.65 -1.63 -11.44
CA THR A 83 2.03 -2.71 -10.52
C THR A 83 1.15 -3.95 -10.62
N ILE A 84 -0.08 -3.83 -11.12
CA ILE A 84 -0.93 -4.99 -11.44
C ILE A 84 -0.40 -5.65 -12.72
N ILE A 85 -0.17 -4.86 -13.76
CA ILE A 85 0.36 -5.32 -15.06
C ILE A 85 1.73 -5.98 -14.86
N ASN A 86 2.67 -5.30 -14.17
CA ASN A 86 3.98 -5.87 -13.88
C ASN A 86 3.90 -7.17 -13.06
N LYS A 87 2.92 -7.32 -12.16
CA LYS A 87 2.71 -8.58 -11.41
C LYS A 87 2.18 -9.71 -12.31
N LEU A 88 1.46 -9.39 -13.38
CA LEU A 88 0.99 -10.37 -14.37
C LEU A 88 2.10 -10.79 -15.34
N GLU A 89 2.97 -9.86 -15.72
CA GLU A 89 4.03 -10.08 -16.73
C GLU A 89 5.28 -10.77 -16.19
N ARG A 90 5.50 -10.74 -14.87
CA ARG A 90 6.67 -11.41 -14.30
C ARG A 90 6.67 -12.90 -14.63
N PRO A 91 7.81 -13.48 -15.02
CA PRO A 91 7.93 -14.92 -15.23
C PRO A 91 7.67 -15.72 -13.94
N THR A 92 8.06 -15.17 -12.78
CA THR A 92 7.88 -15.78 -11.47
C THR A 92 7.58 -14.71 -10.40
N LEU A 93 6.82 -15.10 -9.36
CA LEU A 93 6.53 -14.23 -8.21
C LEU A 93 7.38 -14.53 -6.98
N ASP A 94 8.00 -15.71 -6.93
CA ASP A 94 8.80 -16.22 -5.81
C ASP A 94 10.25 -16.53 -6.21
N GLY A 95 10.59 -16.38 -7.50
CA GLY A 95 11.90 -16.74 -8.05
C GLY A 95 12.01 -18.22 -8.46
N VAL A 96 10.96 -19.02 -8.25
CA VAL A 96 11.03 -20.49 -8.38
C VAL A 96 9.96 -21.01 -9.34
N VAL A 97 8.70 -20.62 -9.15
CA VAL A 97 7.55 -21.17 -9.89
C VAL A 97 7.08 -20.19 -10.96
N GLU A 98 6.69 -20.73 -12.11
CA GLU A 98 6.07 -19.96 -13.18
C GLU A 98 4.82 -19.23 -12.68
N ASN A 99 4.68 -17.98 -13.09
CA ASN A 99 3.61 -17.11 -12.64
C ASN A 99 2.25 -17.49 -13.24
N THR A 100 1.44 -18.20 -12.47
CA THR A 100 0.07 -18.60 -12.84
C THR A 100 -1.02 -17.74 -12.19
N ILE A 101 -0.67 -16.55 -11.68
CA ILE A 101 -1.62 -15.69 -10.97
C ILE A 101 -2.87 -15.31 -11.79
N ASP A 102 -4.04 -15.44 -11.18
CA ASP A 102 -5.32 -15.01 -11.75
C ASP A 102 -5.70 -13.65 -11.15
N ILE A 103 -5.87 -12.62 -11.99
CA ILE A 103 -6.24 -11.28 -11.51
C ILE A 103 -7.53 -11.29 -10.70
N THR A 104 -8.50 -12.13 -11.04
CA THR A 104 -9.78 -12.22 -10.33
C THR A 104 -9.64 -12.82 -8.92
N ARG A 105 -8.49 -13.45 -8.65
CA ARG A 105 -8.12 -14.03 -7.35
C ARG A 105 -7.10 -13.18 -6.59
N MET A 106 -6.61 -12.07 -7.16
CA MET A 106 -5.67 -11.19 -6.46
C MET A 106 -6.32 -10.56 -5.25
N HIS A 107 -5.65 -10.65 -4.10
CA HIS A 107 -6.17 -10.12 -2.83
C HIS A 107 -5.90 -8.62 -2.67
N ASP A 108 -4.88 -8.11 -3.35
CA ASP A 108 -4.25 -6.81 -3.11
C ASP A 108 -4.59 -5.73 -4.15
N ILE A 109 -5.66 -5.92 -4.96
CA ILE A 109 -6.16 -4.87 -5.87
C ILE A 109 -6.69 -3.68 -5.07
N GLY A 110 -7.46 -3.97 -4.03
CA GLY A 110 -7.86 -3.00 -3.02
C GLY A 110 -7.13 -3.26 -1.70
N GLY A 111 -6.46 -2.24 -1.17
CA GLY A 111 -5.71 -2.34 0.09
C GLY A 111 -6.17 -1.32 1.14
N CYS A 112 -6.47 -1.79 2.35
CA CYS A 112 -6.67 -0.98 3.53
C CYS A 112 -5.50 -1.15 4.49
N ARG A 113 -5.13 -0.09 5.20
CA ARG A 113 -4.06 -0.12 6.19
C ARG A 113 -4.54 0.53 7.48
N SER A 114 -4.30 -0.14 8.60
CA SER A 114 -4.45 0.42 9.94
C SER A 114 -3.08 0.52 10.60
N ILE A 115 -2.69 1.75 10.96
CA ILE A 115 -1.42 2.06 11.62
C ILE A 115 -1.72 2.42 13.07
N VAL A 116 -1.27 1.57 13.99
CA VAL A 116 -1.42 1.70 15.44
C VAL A 116 -0.09 2.00 16.10
N ALA A 117 -0.07 2.39 17.37
CA ALA A 117 1.16 2.84 18.01
C ALA A 117 2.19 1.71 18.19
N ASP A 118 1.74 0.53 18.62
CA ASP A 118 2.60 -0.56 19.09
C ASP A 118 1.97 -1.94 18.86
N ILE A 119 2.74 -3.00 19.18
CA ILE A 119 2.34 -4.40 19.01
C ILE A 119 1.14 -4.77 19.88
N LYS A 120 1.00 -4.18 21.07
CA LYS A 120 -0.14 -4.44 21.95
C LYS A 120 -1.44 -4.00 21.28
N GLN A 121 -1.49 -2.75 20.80
CA GLN A 121 -2.64 -2.22 20.05
C GLN A 121 -2.90 -3.03 18.78
N LEU A 122 -1.86 -3.51 18.11
CA LEU A 122 -2.00 -4.34 16.91
C LEU A 122 -2.69 -5.66 17.23
N LYS A 123 -2.23 -6.36 18.27
CA LYS A 123 -2.83 -7.64 18.73
C LYS A 123 -4.27 -7.45 19.22
N GLU A 124 -4.56 -6.38 19.95
CA GLU A 124 -5.94 -6.04 20.35
C GLU A 124 -6.84 -5.81 19.13
N LEU A 125 -6.38 -5.03 18.15
CA LEU A 125 -7.11 -4.78 16.91
C LEU A 125 -7.37 -6.08 16.14
N LEU A 126 -6.35 -6.93 16.00
CA LEU A 126 -6.48 -8.24 15.36
C LEU A 126 -7.58 -9.07 16.04
N GLY A 127 -7.56 -9.17 17.37
CA GLY A 127 -8.57 -9.90 18.13
C GLY A 127 -9.99 -9.35 17.95
N TYR A 128 -10.17 -8.03 17.83
CA TYR A 128 -11.47 -7.44 17.51
C TYR A 128 -11.97 -7.81 16.10
N LEU A 129 -11.05 -7.83 15.12
CA LEU A 129 -11.38 -8.13 13.73
C LEU A 129 -11.70 -9.61 13.53
N GLU A 130 -10.96 -10.52 14.15
CA GLU A 130 -11.21 -11.97 14.08
C GLU A 130 -12.55 -12.36 14.73
N LYS A 131 -12.93 -11.69 15.82
CA LYS A 131 -14.23 -11.92 16.50
C LYS A 131 -15.40 -11.22 15.80
N SER A 132 -15.15 -10.47 14.72
CA SER A 132 -16.18 -9.73 14.01
C SER A 132 -17.22 -10.64 13.36
N ARG A 133 -18.50 -10.35 13.60
CA ARG A 133 -19.64 -11.02 12.93
C ARG A 133 -20.06 -10.33 11.63
N SER A 134 -19.20 -9.48 11.07
CA SER A 134 -19.43 -8.79 9.78
C SER A 134 -19.70 -9.78 8.64
N ILE A 135 -20.54 -9.39 7.69
CA ILE A 135 -20.72 -10.10 6.41
C ILE A 135 -19.47 -10.02 5.51
N HIS A 136 -18.52 -9.15 5.85
CA HIS A 136 -17.19 -9.16 5.27
C HIS A 136 -16.30 -10.04 6.15
N ARG A 137 -15.89 -11.19 5.62
CA ARG A 137 -15.20 -12.23 6.40
C ARG A 137 -13.71 -12.27 6.10
N ILE A 138 -12.89 -12.45 7.13
CA ILE A 138 -11.48 -12.82 6.96
C ILE A 138 -11.47 -14.26 6.44
N ILE A 139 -10.83 -14.48 5.30
CA ILE A 139 -10.65 -15.81 4.71
C ILE A 139 -9.22 -16.32 4.81
N ARG A 140 -8.26 -15.43 5.11
CA ARG A 140 -6.86 -15.76 5.31
C ARG A 140 -6.19 -14.72 6.19
N THR A 141 -5.36 -15.18 7.12
CA THR A 141 -4.49 -14.36 7.95
C THR A 141 -3.05 -14.75 7.66
N TYR A 142 -2.19 -13.74 7.48
CA TYR A 142 -0.75 -13.93 7.45
C TYR A 142 -0.15 -13.11 8.58
N ASP A 143 0.38 -13.80 9.58
CA ASP A 143 1.05 -13.18 10.72
C ASP A 143 2.55 -13.09 10.45
N TYR A 144 3.05 -11.86 10.33
CA TYR A 144 4.46 -11.54 10.20
C TYR A 144 4.92 -10.65 11.36
N LEU A 145 4.37 -10.82 12.56
CA LEU A 145 4.91 -10.16 13.76
C LEU A 145 6.33 -10.65 14.06
N SER A 146 6.57 -11.95 13.90
CA SER A 146 7.91 -12.45 13.59
C SER A 146 8.20 -12.09 12.14
N PRO A 147 9.21 -11.24 11.86
CA PRO A 147 9.42 -10.71 10.53
C PRO A 147 9.81 -11.82 9.55
N LYS A 148 9.50 -11.62 8.26
CA LYS A 148 10.02 -12.46 7.18
C LYS A 148 11.54 -12.38 7.09
N ASP A 149 12.15 -13.27 6.32
CA ASP A 149 13.58 -13.21 5.99
C ASP A 149 14.03 -11.89 5.39
N SER A 150 13.13 -11.15 4.73
CA SER A 150 13.38 -9.81 4.21
C SER A 150 13.37 -8.70 5.28
N GLY A 151 13.11 -9.03 6.54
CA GLY A 151 12.88 -8.07 7.65
C GLY A 151 11.45 -7.53 7.70
N TYR A 152 10.58 -7.93 6.77
CA TYR A 152 9.22 -7.41 6.68
C TYR A 152 8.35 -7.84 7.88
N GLY A 153 7.75 -6.87 8.59
CA GLY A 153 6.85 -7.10 9.72
C GLY A 153 5.40 -6.62 9.53
N GLY A 154 4.48 -7.16 10.33
CA GLY A 154 3.06 -6.77 10.44
C GLY A 154 2.09 -7.92 10.16
N VAL A 155 0.78 -7.67 10.20
CA VAL A 155 -0.25 -8.70 9.96
C VAL A 155 -1.08 -8.36 8.73
N HIS A 156 -1.30 -9.34 7.84
CA HIS A 156 -2.16 -9.19 6.67
C HIS A 156 -3.42 -10.04 6.81
N LEU A 157 -4.58 -9.42 6.60
CA LEU A 157 -5.87 -10.08 6.57
C LEU A 157 -6.44 -9.98 5.16
N VAL A 158 -6.85 -11.11 4.58
CA VAL A 158 -7.58 -11.13 3.32
C VAL A 158 -9.06 -11.20 3.65
N TYR A 159 -9.80 -10.13 3.34
CA TYR A 159 -11.24 -10.09 3.48
C TYR A 159 -11.93 -10.54 2.18
N SER A 160 -13.01 -11.31 2.32
CA SER A 160 -13.99 -11.55 1.27
C SER A 160 -15.26 -10.75 1.56
N CYS A 161 -15.62 -9.84 0.65
CA CYS A 161 -16.81 -9.00 0.83
C CYS A 161 -18.10 -9.77 0.53
N PHE A 162 -19.15 -9.48 1.33
CA PHE A 162 -20.47 -10.11 1.19
C PHE A 162 -20.41 -11.65 1.22
N SER A 163 -19.52 -12.18 2.06
CA SER A 163 -19.33 -13.62 2.20
C SER A 163 -20.51 -14.20 2.99
N GLY A 164 -21.23 -15.14 2.37
CA GLY A 164 -22.43 -15.75 2.95
C GLY A 164 -23.72 -14.96 2.74
N VAL A 165 -23.70 -13.91 1.89
CA VAL A 165 -24.93 -13.25 1.44
C VAL A 165 -25.49 -14.04 0.25
N GLU A 166 -26.79 -14.37 0.28
CA GLU A 166 -27.44 -15.13 -0.80
C GLU A 166 -27.56 -14.28 -2.07
N GLU A 167 -28.00 -13.02 -1.93
CA GLU A 167 -28.16 -12.08 -3.03
C GLU A 167 -26.89 -11.98 -3.90
N GLU A 168 -27.08 -12.13 -5.21
CA GLU A 168 -26.00 -11.98 -6.16
C GLU A 168 -25.70 -10.50 -6.40
N SER A 169 -24.42 -10.16 -6.42
CA SER A 169 -23.95 -8.83 -6.78
C SER A 169 -22.57 -8.88 -7.39
N GLU A 170 -22.23 -7.88 -8.20
CA GLU A 170 -20.93 -7.79 -8.88
C GLU A 170 -19.74 -7.72 -7.90
N TRP A 171 -19.99 -7.24 -6.67
CA TRP A 171 -19.01 -7.12 -5.59
C TRP A 171 -18.92 -8.35 -4.67
N LYS A 172 -19.78 -9.34 -4.87
CA LYS A 172 -19.79 -10.56 -4.08
C LYS A 172 -18.46 -11.27 -4.23
N ASN A 173 -17.88 -11.64 -3.09
CA ASN A 173 -16.58 -12.29 -2.97
C ASN A 173 -15.37 -11.47 -3.47
N THR A 174 -15.53 -10.16 -3.73
CA THR A 174 -14.38 -9.28 -3.98
C THR A 174 -13.42 -9.32 -2.79
N LYS A 175 -12.13 -9.43 -3.09
CA LYS A 175 -11.07 -9.53 -2.07
C LYS A 175 -10.47 -8.18 -1.77
N ILE A 176 -10.21 -7.92 -0.49
CA ILE A 176 -9.55 -6.71 -0.02
C ILE A 176 -8.50 -7.13 1.00
N GLU A 177 -7.26 -6.69 0.78
CA GLU A 177 -6.17 -6.87 1.75
C GLU A 177 -6.25 -5.78 2.82
N VAL A 178 -6.17 -6.18 4.08
CA VAL A 178 -6.05 -5.29 5.24
C VAL A 178 -4.70 -5.52 5.90
N GLN A 179 -3.88 -4.48 5.95
CA GLN A 179 -2.57 -4.49 6.60
C GLN A 179 -2.67 -3.84 7.98
N LEU A 180 -2.38 -4.58 9.04
CA LEU A 180 -2.20 -4.05 10.39
C LEU A 180 -0.71 -3.87 10.64
N ARG A 181 -0.30 -2.65 11.01
CA ARG A 181 1.10 -2.32 11.29
C ARG A 181 1.21 -1.40 12.49
N THR A 182 2.31 -1.52 13.23
CA THR A 182 2.74 -0.47 14.13
C THR A 182 3.27 0.74 13.34
N GLU A 183 3.48 1.87 14.01
CA GLU A 183 4.09 3.05 13.39
C GLU A 183 5.50 2.74 12.88
N LEU A 184 6.30 1.97 13.61
CA LEU A 184 7.68 1.66 13.23
C LEU A 184 7.75 0.61 12.11
N GLN A 185 6.92 -0.45 12.14
CA GLN A 185 6.78 -1.38 11.02
C GLN A 185 6.34 -0.64 9.74
N HIS A 186 5.42 0.31 9.87
CA HIS A 186 5.00 1.12 8.73
C HIS A 186 6.15 1.97 8.20
N ALA A 187 6.89 2.65 9.09
CA ALA A 187 8.04 3.48 8.74
C ALA A 187 9.12 2.69 8.00
N TRP A 188 9.55 1.54 8.52
CA TRP A 188 10.50 0.63 7.86
C TRP A 188 10.02 0.25 6.46
N ALA A 189 8.77 -0.19 6.33
CA ALA A 189 8.23 -0.67 5.06
C ALA A 189 8.10 0.43 4.00
N THR A 190 7.89 1.68 4.43
CA THR A 190 7.84 2.85 3.54
C THR A 190 9.22 3.38 3.20
N SER A 191 10.19 3.30 4.09
CA SER A 191 11.58 3.66 3.78
C SER A 191 12.16 2.75 2.71
N LEU A 192 11.80 1.46 2.72
CA LEU A 192 12.15 0.54 1.63
C LEU A 192 11.53 0.99 0.29
N GLU A 193 10.26 1.39 0.25
CA GLU A 193 9.62 1.93 -0.98
C GLU A 193 10.28 3.22 -1.47
N ILE A 194 10.74 4.06 -0.54
CA ILE A 194 11.45 5.30 -0.86
C ILE A 194 12.80 4.98 -1.49
N ILE A 195 13.56 4.04 -0.94
CA ILE A 195 14.83 3.60 -1.52
C ILE A 195 14.62 2.97 -2.90
N ASP A 196 13.64 2.07 -3.06
CA ASP A 196 13.28 1.53 -4.39
C ASP A 196 13.04 2.64 -5.41
N THR A 197 12.30 3.69 -5.00
CA THR A 197 11.97 4.82 -5.88
C THR A 197 13.18 5.70 -6.19
N LEU A 198 14.00 6.00 -5.19
CA LEU A 198 15.18 6.86 -5.29
C LEU A 198 16.26 6.24 -6.17
N GLU A 199 16.55 4.97 -5.91
CA GLU A 199 17.65 4.26 -6.53
C GLU A 199 17.24 3.55 -7.83
N GLY A 200 15.94 3.50 -8.12
CA GLY A 200 15.40 2.73 -9.23
C GLY A 200 15.51 1.22 -9.02
N PHE A 201 15.59 0.77 -7.77
CA PHE A 201 15.61 -0.64 -7.42
C PHE A 201 14.22 -1.25 -7.40
N ASN A 202 14.19 -2.58 -7.35
CA ASN A 202 12.98 -3.37 -7.21
C ASN A 202 13.11 -4.36 -6.03
N LEU A 203 13.63 -3.90 -4.88
CA LEU A 203 13.98 -4.76 -3.75
C LEU A 203 12.78 -5.56 -3.22
N LYS A 204 11.56 -4.98 -3.29
CA LYS A 204 10.33 -5.68 -2.88
C LYS A 204 9.90 -6.83 -3.79
N THR A 205 10.35 -6.80 -5.04
CA THR A 205 9.65 -7.48 -6.13
C THR A 205 10.55 -8.32 -7.03
N SER A 206 11.84 -8.01 -7.06
CA SER A 206 12.89 -8.83 -7.63
C SER A 206 13.69 -9.46 -6.49
N MET A 207 14.21 -10.66 -6.69
CA MET A 207 15.20 -11.28 -5.80
C MET A 207 16.65 -11.01 -6.25
N ASP A 208 16.83 -10.46 -7.46
CA ASP A 208 18.15 -10.28 -8.06
C ASP A 208 18.80 -8.97 -7.59
N GLY A 209 20.11 -9.05 -7.34
CA GLY A 209 21.00 -7.92 -7.07
C GLY A 209 20.73 -7.15 -5.78
N HIS A 210 21.61 -6.18 -5.52
CA HIS A 210 21.54 -5.26 -4.38
C HIS A 210 21.54 -5.94 -3.00
N ASP A 211 22.36 -6.98 -2.84
CA ASP A 211 22.40 -7.83 -1.63
C ASP A 211 22.67 -7.03 -0.35
N GLU A 212 23.56 -6.03 -0.40
CA GLU A 212 23.81 -5.16 0.75
C GLU A 212 22.55 -4.39 1.20
N TRP A 213 21.75 -3.90 0.24
CA TRP A 213 20.50 -3.21 0.54
C TRP A 213 19.46 -4.16 1.13
N ARG A 214 19.36 -5.38 0.59
CA ARG A 214 18.45 -6.41 1.13
C ARG A 214 18.86 -6.78 2.54
N GLN A 215 20.16 -6.96 2.77
CA GLN A 215 20.71 -7.29 4.07
C GLN A 215 20.48 -6.15 5.07
N PHE A 216 20.68 -4.88 4.66
CA PHE A 216 20.38 -3.73 5.49
C PHE A 216 18.91 -3.73 5.94
N PHE A 217 17.97 -3.89 5.01
CA PHE A 217 16.55 -3.90 5.35
C PHE A 217 16.17 -5.13 6.18
N LYS A 218 16.74 -6.29 5.91
CA LYS A 218 16.58 -7.51 6.72
C LYS A 218 16.99 -7.26 8.17
N VAL A 219 18.22 -6.81 8.40
CA VAL A 219 18.79 -6.56 9.73
C VAL A 219 18.00 -5.46 10.45
N ALA A 220 17.71 -4.35 9.76
CA ALA A 220 16.89 -3.28 10.34
C ALA A 220 15.49 -3.76 10.72
N GLY A 221 14.87 -4.64 9.93
CA GLY A 221 13.55 -5.20 10.19
C GLY A 221 13.53 -6.13 11.41
N ILE A 222 14.58 -6.94 11.58
CA ILE A 222 14.80 -7.76 12.78
C ILE A 222 14.94 -6.86 14.01
N LEU A 223 15.76 -5.80 13.94
CA LEU A 223 15.95 -4.86 15.05
C LEU A 223 14.66 -4.07 15.36
N VAL A 224 13.82 -3.75 14.36
CA VAL A 224 12.49 -3.20 14.59
C VAL A 224 11.65 -4.18 15.41
N ALA A 225 11.56 -5.44 14.98
CA ALA A 225 10.78 -6.46 15.70
C ALA A 225 11.28 -6.67 17.14
N GLN A 226 12.60 -6.68 17.35
CA GLN A 226 13.22 -6.72 18.68
C GLN A 226 12.82 -5.51 19.52
N SER A 227 12.95 -4.30 18.97
CA SER A 227 12.66 -3.06 19.69
C SER A 227 11.19 -2.90 20.10
N GLU A 228 10.28 -3.54 19.36
CA GLU A 228 8.85 -3.53 19.66
C GLU A 228 8.40 -4.72 20.52
N GLY A 229 9.34 -5.60 20.92
CA GLY A 229 9.06 -6.80 21.70
C GLY A 229 8.24 -7.85 20.93
N ALA A 230 8.32 -7.85 19.60
CA ALA A 230 7.69 -8.87 18.76
C ALA A 230 8.52 -10.16 18.72
N ILE A 231 9.84 -10.03 18.86
CA ILE A 231 10.81 -11.12 19.02
C ILE A 231 11.73 -10.81 20.20
N SER A 232 12.53 -11.79 20.62
CA SER A 232 13.58 -11.63 21.62
C SER A 232 14.86 -12.29 21.12
N LEU A 233 15.85 -11.48 20.79
CA LEU A 233 17.23 -11.87 20.53
C LEU A 233 18.01 -11.94 21.84
N ASP A 234 18.99 -12.83 21.91
CA ASP A 234 19.97 -12.80 23.00
C ASP A 234 20.96 -11.61 22.85
N LEU A 235 21.80 -11.40 23.86
CA LEU A 235 22.73 -10.26 23.89
C LEU A 235 23.78 -10.32 22.77
N ILE A 236 24.23 -11.53 22.40
CA ILE A 236 25.26 -11.72 21.37
C ILE A 236 24.64 -11.50 19.99
N GLU A 237 23.47 -12.09 19.74
CA GLU A 237 22.70 -11.88 18.51
C GLU A 237 22.36 -10.41 18.30
N LEU A 238 21.91 -9.72 19.36
CA LEU A 238 21.60 -8.30 19.31
C LEU A 238 22.84 -7.47 18.99
N SER A 239 23.97 -7.71 19.66
CA SER A 239 25.24 -7.01 19.38
C SER A 239 25.65 -7.18 17.92
N ASN A 240 25.66 -8.44 17.44
CA ASN A 240 26.03 -8.77 16.07
C ASN A 240 25.12 -8.07 15.05
N LYS A 241 23.80 -7.99 15.30
CA LYS A 241 22.87 -7.29 14.40
C LYS A 241 23.06 -5.78 14.41
N ILE A 242 23.43 -5.20 15.56
CA ILE A 242 23.72 -3.76 15.67
C ILE A 242 25.00 -3.43 14.90
N GLU A 243 26.07 -4.19 15.10
CA GLU A 243 27.35 -4.01 14.38
C GLU A 243 27.16 -4.16 12.87
N GLU A 244 26.41 -5.18 12.45
CA GLU A 244 26.07 -5.41 11.05
C GLU A 244 25.28 -4.22 10.46
N LEU A 245 24.29 -3.69 11.20
CA LEU A 245 23.52 -2.52 10.79
C LEU A 245 24.40 -1.28 10.65
N GLN A 246 25.30 -1.02 11.61
CA GLN A 246 26.24 0.11 11.61
C GLN A 246 27.15 0.06 10.36
N ALA A 247 27.77 -1.10 10.10
CA ALA A 247 28.64 -1.29 8.94
C ALA A 247 27.90 -1.14 7.60
N LEU A 248 26.63 -1.56 7.53
CA LEU A 248 25.80 -1.37 6.33
C LEU A 248 25.34 0.09 6.18
N GLU A 249 24.95 0.76 7.27
CA GLU A 249 24.59 2.18 7.27
C GLU A 249 25.75 3.06 6.82
N GLU A 250 26.98 2.78 7.27
CA GLU A 250 28.17 3.51 6.88
C GLU A 250 28.46 3.39 5.37
N ARG A 251 28.36 2.17 4.82
CA ARG A 251 28.58 1.94 3.38
C ARG A 251 27.47 2.52 2.51
N LEU A 252 26.21 2.29 2.89
CA LEU A 252 25.05 2.63 2.06
C LEU A 252 24.56 4.06 2.28
N GLN A 253 24.94 4.69 3.40
CA GLN A 253 24.54 6.05 3.79
C GLN A 253 23.01 6.22 3.81
N VAL A 254 22.28 5.22 4.35
CA VAL A 254 20.82 5.14 4.19
C VAL A 254 20.12 6.32 4.84
N ARG A 255 20.54 6.77 6.05
CA ARG A 255 19.96 7.98 6.66
C ARG A 255 20.17 9.22 5.81
N GLN A 256 21.33 9.37 5.17
CA GLN A 256 21.62 10.51 4.30
C GLN A 256 20.74 10.48 3.05
N ARG A 257 20.59 9.32 2.41
CA ARG A 257 19.72 9.15 1.22
C ARG A 257 18.24 9.40 1.57
N LEU A 258 17.76 8.87 2.69
CA LEU A 258 16.41 9.14 3.19
C LEU A 258 16.19 10.62 3.58
N ALA A 259 17.23 11.31 4.04
CA ALA A 259 17.18 12.75 4.30
C ALA A 259 17.10 13.55 3.01
N LYS A 260 17.92 13.20 2.01
CA LYS A 260 17.91 13.81 0.67
C LYS A 260 16.53 13.72 0.03
N TYR A 261 15.84 12.58 0.13
CA TYR A 261 14.48 12.44 -0.38
C TYR A 261 13.47 13.40 0.27
N ASN A 262 13.57 13.56 1.59
CA ASN A 262 12.69 14.48 2.33
C ASN A 262 12.89 15.93 1.85
N VAL A 263 14.14 16.35 1.65
CA VAL A 263 14.49 17.68 1.13
C VAL A 263 14.12 17.83 -0.35
N ALA A 264 14.35 16.78 -1.15
CA ALA A 264 14.10 16.77 -2.58
C ALA A 264 12.61 16.72 -2.92
N MET A 265 11.76 16.30 -1.99
CA MET A 265 10.32 16.24 -2.16
C MET A 265 9.68 17.61 -2.00
N GLN A 266 9.48 18.30 -3.13
CA GLN A 266 8.65 19.51 -3.15
C GLN A 266 7.17 19.11 -3.16
N LEU A 267 6.50 19.29 -2.03
CA LEU A 267 5.06 19.11 -1.94
C LEU A 267 4.35 20.37 -2.42
N THR A 268 3.85 20.32 -3.66
CA THR A 268 2.92 21.34 -4.16
C THR A 268 1.51 20.78 -4.05
N THR A 269 0.72 21.29 -3.12
CA THR A 269 -0.74 21.13 -3.21
C THR A 269 -1.22 22.07 -4.30
N ASN A 270 -1.71 21.54 -5.42
CA ASN A 270 -2.32 22.42 -6.43
C ASN A 270 -3.50 23.14 -5.77
N ASP A 271 -3.38 24.46 -5.81
CA ASP A 271 -4.34 25.51 -5.54
C ASP A 271 -4.62 25.92 -4.09
N ALA A 272 -4.57 27.25 -3.94
CA ALA A 272 -4.97 28.14 -2.85
C ALA A 272 -6.39 27.91 -2.26
N LYS A 273 -7.04 26.79 -2.57
CA LYS A 273 -8.35 26.37 -2.06
C LYS A 273 -8.27 25.24 -1.01
N THR A 274 -7.15 24.54 -0.88
CA THR A 274 -6.97 23.47 0.13
C THR A 274 -6.95 24.02 1.56
N ASN A 275 -6.33 25.18 1.79
CA ASN A 275 -6.26 25.78 3.13
C ASN A 275 -7.59 26.40 3.63
N LYS A 276 -8.61 26.55 2.78
CA LYS A 276 -9.94 27.07 3.17
C LYS A 276 -11.06 26.04 3.17
N ARG A 277 -10.82 24.80 2.70
CA ARG A 277 -11.89 23.79 2.55
C ARG A 277 -11.84 22.77 3.67
N LYS A 278 -12.95 22.65 4.43
CA LYS A 278 -13.12 21.60 5.44
C LYS A 278 -13.10 20.24 4.73
N SER A 279 -12.04 19.47 4.96
CA SER A 279 -11.93 18.09 4.46
C SER A 279 -13.08 17.25 5.00
N LEU A 280 -13.71 16.47 4.12
CA LEU A 280 -14.78 15.55 4.50
C LEU A 280 -14.20 14.15 4.74
N PRO A 281 -14.81 13.35 5.64
CA PRO A 281 -14.44 11.96 5.80
C PRO A 281 -14.51 11.22 4.45
N ASP A 282 -13.42 10.54 4.09
CA ASP A 282 -13.27 9.76 2.86
C ASP A 282 -13.20 10.56 1.54
N ASP A 283 -12.80 11.84 1.58
CA ASP A 283 -12.35 12.54 0.37
C ASP A 283 -11.23 11.75 -0.31
N LEU A 284 -11.24 11.78 -1.64
CA LEU A 284 -10.25 11.13 -2.48
C LEU A 284 -9.10 12.10 -2.72
N TYR A 285 -7.87 11.60 -2.66
CA TYR A 285 -6.67 12.35 -2.97
C TYR A 285 -5.93 11.62 -4.09
N LEU A 286 -5.79 12.29 -5.22
CA LEU A 286 -4.88 11.85 -6.28
C LEU A 286 -3.48 12.38 -5.93
N VAL A 287 -2.58 11.46 -5.60
CA VAL A 287 -1.18 11.78 -5.32
C VAL A 287 -0.37 11.39 -6.56
N ARG A 288 0.35 12.35 -7.11
CA ARG A 288 1.21 12.19 -8.29
C ARG A 288 2.63 12.55 -7.93
N LEU A 289 3.56 11.69 -8.29
CA LEU A 289 4.98 11.88 -8.09
C LEU A 289 5.63 12.06 -9.46
N TYR A 290 6.22 13.22 -9.68
CA TYR A 290 6.95 13.55 -10.90
C TYR A 290 8.44 13.52 -10.64
N ARG A 291 9.21 13.03 -11.62
CA ARG A 291 10.67 13.19 -11.61
C ARG A 291 11.01 14.52 -12.27
N VAL A 292 11.68 15.40 -11.54
CA VAL A 292 12.10 16.73 -12.04
C VAL A 292 13.53 16.68 -12.58
N ASP A 293 14.42 15.98 -11.87
CA ASP A 293 15.72 15.53 -12.39
C ASP A 293 16.06 14.15 -11.77
N SER A 294 17.24 13.60 -12.05
CA SER A 294 17.71 12.32 -11.48
C SER A 294 17.58 12.22 -9.94
N ALA A 295 17.67 13.32 -9.20
CA ALA A 295 17.62 13.36 -7.73
C ALA A 295 16.44 14.15 -7.14
N LYS A 296 15.64 14.87 -7.97
CA LYS A 296 14.54 15.73 -7.49
C LYS A 296 13.18 15.21 -7.88
N PHE A 297 12.27 15.22 -6.91
CA PHE A 297 10.90 14.74 -7.09
C PHE A 297 9.88 15.81 -6.69
N LYS A 298 8.82 15.94 -7.48
CA LYS A 298 7.71 16.84 -7.19
C LYS A 298 6.47 16.03 -6.88
N GLY A 299 5.98 16.14 -5.66
CA GLY A 299 4.74 15.53 -5.22
C GLY A 299 3.57 16.50 -5.38
N ILE A 300 2.56 16.11 -6.16
CA ILE A 300 1.32 16.88 -6.32
C ILE A 300 0.17 16.11 -5.69
N VAL A 301 -0.53 16.76 -4.75
CA VAL A 301 -1.76 16.22 -4.15
C VAL A 301 -2.95 17.02 -4.65
N THR A 302 -3.87 16.34 -5.33
CA THR A 302 -5.13 16.94 -5.81
C THR A 302 -6.31 16.30 -5.09
N PRO A 303 -7.09 17.07 -4.29
CA PRO A 303 -8.26 16.55 -3.61
C PRO A 303 -9.48 16.50 -4.54
N TYR A 304 -10.23 15.41 -4.46
CA TYR A 304 -11.52 15.23 -5.10
C TYR A 304 -12.57 14.90 -4.05
N ARG A 305 -13.73 15.54 -4.14
CA ARG A 305 -14.87 15.08 -3.35
C ARG A 305 -15.26 13.69 -3.82
N ARG A 306 -15.79 12.90 -2.89
CA ARG A 306 -16.35 11.57 -3.17
C ARG A 306 -17.33 11.54 -4.35
N VAL A 307 -18.13 12.60 -4.53
CA VAL A 307 -19.08 12.73 -5.64
C VAL A 307 -18.41 12.89 -7.01
N ASN A 308 -17.16 13.33 -7.05
CA ASN A 308 -16.36 13.49 -8.27
C ASN A 308 -15.38 12.31 -8.45
N LYS A 309 -15.77 11.10 -8.03
CA LYS A 309 -14.89 9.92 -8.13
C LYS A 309 -14.50 9.63 -9.59
N ASP A 310 -15.41 9.82 -10.53
CA ASP A 310 -15.20 9.44 -11.94
C ASP A 310 -14.19 10.39 -12.59
N GLU A 311 -14.23 11.68 -12.23
CA GLU A 311 -13.21 12.65 -12.59
C GLU A 311 -11.84 12.28 -11.98
N ALA A 312 -11.81 11.87 -10.72
CA ALA A 312 -10.58 11.44 -10.05
C ALA A 312 -9.97 10.19 -10.70
N LEU A 313 -10.80 9.23 -11.11
CA LEU A 313 -10.39 8.02 -11.83
C LEU A 313 -9.88 8.33 -13.23
N LYS A 314 -10.56 9.20 -13.97
CA LYS A 314 -10.09 9.67 -15.27
C LYS A 314 -8.71 10.33 -15.15
N LYS A 315 -8.52 11.21 -14.16
CA LYS A 315 -7.23 11.88 -13.91
C LYS A 315 -6.14 10.92 -13.42
N LEU A 316 -6.51 9.88 -12.68
CA LEU A 316 -5.59 8.80 -12.34
C LEU A 316 -5.12 8.08 -13.59
N ALA A 317 -6.03 7.66 -14.47
CA ALA A 317 -5.70 6.96 -15.71
C ALA A 317 -4.81 7.82 -16.63
N GLU A 318 -5.15 9.10 -16.83
CA GLU A 318 -4.33 10.05 -17.59
C GLU A 318 -2.90 10.16 -17.01
N SER A 319 -2.77 10.14 -15.68
CA SER A 319 -1.47 10.22 -15.01
C SER A 319 -0.67 8.92 -15.13
N GLU A 320 -1.33 7.76 -15.03
CA GLU A 320 -0.67 6.45 -15.16
C GLU A 320 -0.20 6.17 -16.61
N SER A 321 -0.75 6.87 -17.61
CA SER A 321 -0.30 6.80 -19.00
C SER A 321 0.82 7.79 -19.35
N SER A 322 1.21 8.69 -18.44
CA SER A 322 2.25 9.70 -18.68
C SER A 322 3.64 9.19 -18.28
N THR A 323 4.63 9.40 -19.14
CA THR A 323 6.05 9.04 -18.87
C THR A 323 6.70 9.89 -17.79
N ASP A 324 6.18 11.11 -17.56
CA ASP A 324 6.75 12.07 -16.59
C ASP A 324 6.29 11.79 -15.15
N VAL A 325 5.29 10.91 -15.00
CA VAL A 325 4.71 10.51 -13.72
C VAL A 325 5.34 9.20 -13.26
N VAL A 326 6.21 9.28 -12.26
CA VAL A 326 6.85 8.12 -11.64
C VAL A 326 5.82 7.24 -10.93
N ALA A 327 4.86 7.87 -10.26
CA ALA A 327 3.79 7.17 -9.58
C ALA A 327 2.54 8.03 -9.49
N ALA A 328 1.38 7.42 -9.75
CA ALA A 328 0.08 8.01 -9.48
C ALA A 328 -0.75 7.04 -8.65
N VAL A 329 -1.32 7.53 -7.56
CA VAL A 329 -2.18 6.72 -6.70
C VAL A 329 -3.40 7.52 -6.25
N LEU A 330 -4.54 6.85 -6.26
CA LEU A 330 -5.77 7.37 -5.68
C LEU A 330 -5.97 6.75 -4.29
N VAL A 331 -5.98 7.61 -3.28
CA VAL A 331 -6.07 7.21 -1.88
C VAL A 331 -7.20 7.94 -1.18
N ALA A 332 -7.75 7.35 -0.14
CA ALA A 332 -8.69 8.02 0.74
C ALA A 332 -8.16 8.08 2.16
N ALA A 333 -8.21 9.27 2.74
CA ALA A 333 -7.78 9.57 4.09
C ALA A 333 -8.75 10.59 4.71
N LYS A 334 -8.72 10.71 6.04
CA LYS A 334 -9.59 11.67 6.76
C LYS A 334 -9.23 13.13 6.48
N ASP A 335 -7.94 13.41 6.28
CA ASP A 335 -7.37 14.72 6.02
C ASP A 335 -5.95 14.56 5.45
N VAL A 336 -5.32 15.68 5.06
CA VAL A 336 -3.95 15.71 4.52
C VAL A 336 -2.91 15.25 5.56
N LYS A 337 -3.17 15.40 6.86
CA LYS A 337 -2.27 14.93 7.92
C LYS A 337 -2.23 13.40 7.98
N ASN A 338 -3.40 12.76 7.95
CA ASN A 338 -3.55 11.31 7.87
C ASN A 338 -3.01 10.76 6.54
N LEU A 339 -3.17 11.51 5.45
CA LEU A 339 -2.57 11.19 4.16
C LEU A 339 -1.04 11.09 4.26
N LYS A 340 -0.39 12.11 4.85
CA LYS A 340 1.06 12.12 5.11
C LYS A 340 1.53 10.97 5.99
N LYS A 341 0.74 10.62 7.02
CA LYS A 341 1.06 9.52 7.93
C LYS A 341 0.90 8.14 7.29
N ALA A 342 -0.10 7.94 6.43
CA ALA A 342 -0.39 6.65 5.81
C ALA A 342 0.42 6.35 4.54
N TYR A 343 0.88 7.40 3.86
CA TYR A 343 1.63 7.30 2.60
C TYR A 343 2.85 8.23 2.57
N PRO A 344 3.78 8.09 3.54
CA PRO A 344 4.97 8.93 3.62
C PRO A 344 5.89 8.77 2.39
N ASN A 345 5.83 7.61 1.73
CA ASN A 345 6.59 7.28 0.53
C ASN A 345 6.25 8.15 -0.68
N TYR A 346 5.05 8.76 -0.75
CA TYR A 346 4.74 9.74 -1.79
C TYR A 346 4.91 11.19 -1.31
N LEU A 347 5.15 11.38 -0.01
CA LEU A 347 5.04 12.67 0.65
C LEU A 347 6.30 13.08 1.42
N GLY A 348 7.41 12.36 1.22
CA GLY A 348 8.74 12.72 1.71
C GLY A 348 9.00 12.50 3.20
N SER A 349 8.12 11.83 3.94
CA SER A 349 8.27 11.71 5.41
C SER A 349 9.11 10.50 5.82
N THR A 350 10.40 10.69 6.05
CA THR A 350 11.35 9.60 6.43
C THR A 350 11.75 9.59 7.91
N ARG A 351 11.22 10.53 8.71
CA ARG A 351 11.73 10.83 10.06
C ARG A 351 11.69 9.63 11.02
N VAL A 352 10.56 8.93 11.14
CA VAL A 352 10.38 7.86 12.14
C VAL A 352 11.45 6.76 11.99
N PHE A 353 11.72 6.33 10.75
CA PHE A 353 12.72 5.29 10.52
C PHE A 353 14.15 5.81 10.71
N ARG A 354 14.43 7.06 10.31
CA ARG A 354 15.74 7.69 10.58
C ARG A 354 16.00 7.84 12.08
N ASP A 355 15.00 8.25 12.85
CA ASP A 355 15.07 8.39 14.31
C ASP A 355 15.28 7.03 15.00
N PHE A 356 14.72 5.95 14.43
CA PHE A 356 15.00 4.58 14.86
C PHE A 356 16.46 4.19 14.60
N LEU A 357 16.97 4.42 13.39
CA LEU A 357 18.35 4.10 13.03
C LEU A 357 19.35 4.79 13.97
N MET A 358 19.15 6.07 14.31
CA MET A 358 20.00 6.84 15.23
C MET A 358 20.18 6.26 16.64
N ARG A 359 19.35 5.28 17.03
CA ARG A 359 19.53 4.58 18.31
C ARG A 359 20.69 3.59 18.28
N PHE A 360 21.11 3.21 17.07
CA PHE A 360 22.10 2.17 16.83
C PHE A 360 23.33 2.69 16.09
N VAL A 361 23.23 3.81 15.36
CA VAL A 361 24.27 4.30 14.43
C VAL A 361 24.67 5.75 14.65
#